data_AF-A0A9Q0W5C9-F1
#
_entry.id   AF-A0A9Q0W5C9-F1
#
_cell.length_a   1.000
_cell.length_b   1.000
_cell.length_c   1.000
_cell.angle_alpha   90.00
_cell.angle_beta   90.00
_cell.angle_gamma   90.00
#
_symmetry.space_group_name_H-M   'P 1'
#
loop_
_entity.id
_entity.type
_entity.pdbx_description
1 polymer ?
#
loop_
_entity_poly.entity_id
_entity_poly.type
_entity_poly.pdbx_seq_one_letter_code
_entity_poly.pdbx_strand_id
1 'polypeptide(L)'
;MDKGQTLKASYVHSVNPLHSVAAEMTHRLSSSENSFTIGSSHVVDPFTVVKTRFSDNGKAAMLCQHEWRPKSLITFSAEYDPKATHAAAPKFGLALALKP
;
A
#
# COMPACT_ATOMS: atom_id res chain seq x y z
N MET A 1 9.01 21.29 -4.16
CA MET A 1 10.11 20.95 -3.22
C MET A 1 9.60 21.27 -1.82
N ASP A 2 9.31 20.26 -1.03
CA ASP A 2 8.81 20.42 0.35
C ASP A 2 9.95 21.05 1.17
N LYS A 3 9.81 22.30 1.62
CA LYS A 3 10.88 23.11 2.23
C LYS A 3 11.25 22.63 3.66
N GLY A 4 11.51 21.33 3.85
CA GLY A 4 11.76 20.74 5.17
C GLY A 4 10.54 20.78 6.10
N GLN A 5 9.34 20.91 5.54
CA GLN A 5 8.11 21.11 6.29
C GLN A 5 7.43 19.81 6.71
N THR A 6 7.97 18.67 6.28
CA THR A 6 7.40 17.35 6.51
C THR A 6 8.47 16.42 7.05
N LEU A 7 8.19 15.82 8.20
CA LEU A 7 9.05 14.88 8.90
C LEU A 7 8.44 13.49 8.72
N LYS A 8 9.21 12.57 8.15
CA LYS A 8 8.73 11.23 7.81
C LYS A 8 9.61 10.18 8.48
N ALA A 9 8.97 9.27 9.20
CA ALA A 9 9.60 8.12 9.83
C ALA A 9 8.93 6.86 9.28
N SER A 10 9.73 5.95 8.73
CA SER A 10 9.25 4.66 8.22
C SER A 10 10.01 3.53 8.90
N TYR A 11 9.31 2.48 9.29
CA TYR A 11 9.86 1.28 9.90
C TYR A 11 9.37 0.05 9.13
N VAL A 12 10.29 -0.82 8.72
CA VAL A 12 9.96 -2.06 8.04
C VAL A 12 10.57 -3.21 8.81
N HIS A 13 9.76 -4.24 9.07
CA HIS A 13 10.16 -5.43 9.78
C HIS A 13 9.77 -6.67 8.98
N SER A 14 10.76 -7.44 8.55
CA SER A 14 10.56 -8.73 7.90
C SER A 14 10.53 -9.82 8.97
N VAL A 15 9.33 -10.31 9.27
CA VAL A 15 9.12 -11.37 10.27
C VAL A 15 9.64 -12.70 9.74
N ASN A 16 9.42 -12.97 8.46
CA ASN A 16 9.93 -14.14 7.76
C ASN A 16 10.11 -13.80 6.26
N PRO A 17 10.71 -14.69 5.44
CA PRO A 17 10.92 -14.43 4.01
C PRO A 17 9.63 -14.19 3.21
N LEU A 18 8.49 -14.61 3.75
CA LEU A 18 7.17 -14.55 3.11
C LEU A 18 6.29 -13.43 3.68
N HIS A 19 6.64 -12.81 4.81
CA HIS A 19 5.81 -11.86 5.53
C HIS A 19 6.67 -10.68 6.01
N SER A 20 6.28 -9.50 5.57
CA SER A 20 6.85 -8.24 6.02
C SER A 20 5.76 -7.32 6.52
N VAL A 21 6.07 -6.55 7.55
CA VAL A 21 5.20 -5.51 8.10
C VAL A 21 5.93 -4.19 7.94
N ALA A 22 5.20 -3.14 7.62
CA ALA A 22 5.70 -1.79 7.49
C ALA A 22 4.80 -0.83 8.27
N ALA A 23 5.40 0.17 8.90
CA ALA A 23 4.70 1.29 9.51
C ALA A 23 5.37 2.58 9.04
N GLU A 24 4.57 3.60 8.80
CA GLU A 24 5.00 4.89 8.30
C GLU A 24 4.23 5.99 9.01
N MET A 25 4.94 6.93 9.59
CA MET A 25 4.41 8.13 10.22
C MET A 25 4.98 9.35 9.50
N THR A 26 4.11 10.24 9.07
CA THR A 26 4.49 11.50 8.42
C THR A 26 3.83 12.65 9.18
N HIS A 27 4.64 13.48 9.81
CA HIS A 27 4.23 14.69 10.51
C HIS A 27 4.53 15.92 9.65
N ARG A 28 3.50 16.70 9.34
CA ARG A 28 3.65 17.95 8.59
C ARG A 28 3.71 19.13 9.54
N LEU A 29 4.88 19.73 9.70
CA LEU A 29 5.12 20.86 10.59
C LEU A 29 4.31 22.11 10.18
N SER A 30 4.06 22.29 8.88
CA SER A 30 3.33 23.48 8.39
C SER A 30 1.84 23.50 8.75
N SER A 31 1.17 22.35 8.69
CA SER A 31 -0.27 22.24 8.98
C SER A 31 -0.56 21.51 10.30
N SER A 32 0.48 21.10 11.02
CA SER A 32 0.39 20.24 12.21
C SER A 32 -0.42 18.96 11.98
N GLU A 33 -0.53 18.50 10.74
CA GLU A 33 -1.23 17.27 10.39
C GLU A 33 -0.31 16.06 10.54
N ASN A 34 -0.80 15.04 11.22
CA ASN A 34 -0.16 13.73 11.30
C ASN A 34 -0.88 12.80 10.32
N SER A 35 -0.09 12.04 9.56
CA SER A 35 -0.57 10.90 8.81
C SER A 35 0.19 9.66 9.25
N PHE A 36 -0.54 8.61 9.57
CA PHE A 36 0.02 7.32 9.94
C PHE A 36 -0.52 6.22 9.03
N THR A 37 0.36 5.33 8.59
CA THR A 37 0.04 4.25 7.68
C THR A 37 0.75 2.97 8.12
N ILE A 38 -0.02 1.90 8.28
CA ILE A 38 0.51 0.55 8.51
C ILE A 38 0.27 -0.27 7.25
N GLY A 39 1.21 -1.11 6.87
CA GLY A 39 1.02 -2.08 5.81
C GLY A 39 1.63 -3.42 6.14
N SER A 40 1.20 -4.43 5.43
CA SER A 40 1.83 -5.74 5.43
C SER A 40 1.99 -6.24 4.00
N SER A 41 3.00 -7.07 3.79
CA SER A 41 3.26 -7.78 2.55
C SER A 41 3.35 -9.25 2.87
N HIS A 42 2.61 -10.07 2.14
CA HIS A 42 2.54 -11.50 2.31
C HIS A 42 2.72 -12.18 0.96
N VAL A 43 3.69 -13.07 0.86
CA VAL A 43 3.97 -13.92 -0.29
C VAL A 43 3.16 -15.19 -0.11
N VAL A 44 2.10 -15.34 -0.91
CA VAL A 44 1.19 -16.50 -0.86
C VAL A 44 1.85 -17.70 -1.53
N ASP A 45 2.53 -17.46 -2.65
CA ASP A 45 3.25 -18.45 -3.42
C ASP A 45 4.43 -17.76 -4.14
N PRO A 46 5.37 -18.51 -4.77
CA PRO A 46 6.54 -17.92 -5.44
C PRO A 46 6.23 -16.90 -6.54
N PHE A 47 4.99 -16.87 -7.04
CA PHE A 47 4.51 -16.03 -8.12
C PHE A 47 3.51 -14.96 -7.64
N THR A 48 2.95 -15.08 -6.43
CA THR A 48 1.88 -14.23 -5.93
C THR A 48 2.25 -13.53 -4.62
N VAL A 49 2.15 -12.20 -4.64
CA VAL A 49 2.36 -11.35 -3.48
C VAL A 49 1.12 -10.49 -3.23
N VAL A 50 0.66 -10.49 -1.99
CA VAL A 50 -0.44 -9.65 -1.52
C VAL A 50 0.13 -8.60 -0.58
N LYS A 51 -0.27 -7.35 -0.77
CA LYS A 51 0.07 -6.23 0.10
C LYS A 51 -1.20 -5.58 0.60
N THR A 52 -1.21 -5.23 1.88
CA THR A 52 -2.29 -4.46 2.48
C THR A 52 -1.72 -3.18 3.09
N ARG A 53 -2.55 -2.15 3.13
CA ARG A 53 -2.23 -0.85 3.69
C ARG A 53 -3.46 -0.29 4.38
N PHE A 54 -3.27 0.23 5.57
CA PHE A 54 -4.26 0.93 6.37
C PHE A 54 -3.69 2.29 6.73
N SER A 55 -4.46 3.34 6.50
CA SER A 55 -4.09 4.71 6.84
C SER A 55 -5.03 5.25 7.91
N ASP A 56 -4.52 6.17 8.73
CA ASP A 56 -5.23 6.81 9.84
C ASP A 56 -6.48 7.59 9.44
N ASN A 57 -6.55 8.03 8.19
CA ASN A 57 -7.75 8.61 7.60
C ASN A 57 -8.91 7.59 7.41
N GLY A 58 -8.69 6.32 7.76
CA GLY A 58 -9.66 5.22 7.67
C GLY A 58 -9.57 4.44 6.36
N LYS A 59 -8.68 4.82 5.43
CA LYS A 59 -8.56 4.16 4.14
C LYS A 59 -7.88 2.80 4.30
N ALA A 60 -8.45 1.80 3.64
CA ALA A 60 -7.87 0.48 3.52
C ALA A 60 -7.57 0.22 2.04
N ALA A 61 -6.35 -0.20 1.72
CA ALA A 61 -5.94 -0.57 0.38
C ALA A 61 -5.33 -1.96 0.38
N MET A 62 -5.55 -2.66 -0.74
CA MET A 62 -5.05 -3.99 -1.00
C MET A 62 -4.44 -4.02 -2.40
N LEU A 63 -3.38 -4.79 -2.57
CA LEU A 63 -2.74 -5.02 -3.85
C LEU A 63 -2.37 -6.49 -3.95
N CYS A 64 -2.82 -7.15 -5.00
CA CYS A 64 -2.45 -8.50 -5.36
C CYS A 64 -1.63 -8.45 -6.64
N GLN A 65 -0.40 -8.92 -6.57
CA GLN A 65 0.49 -9.00 -7.71
C GLN A 65 0.76 -10.48 -7.99
N HIS A 66 0.44 -10.93 -9.20
CA HIS A 66 0.59 -12.31 -9.63
C HIS A 66 1.44 -12.40 -10.90
N GLU A 67 2.46 -13.24 -10.88
CA GLU A 67 3.31 -13.56 -12.03
C GLU A 67 2.66 -14.69 -12.85
N TRP A 68 1.88 -14.32 -13.86
CA TRP A 68 1.16 -15.28 -14.72
C TRP A 68 2.04 -15.94 -15.78
N ARG A 69 3.14 -15.29 -16.17
CA ARG A 69 4.19 -15.81 -17.07
C ARG A 69 5.54 -15.35 -16.54
N PRO A 70 6.64 -16.06 -16.83
CA PRO A 70 7.96 -15.65 -16.39
C PRO A 70 8.18 -14.17 -16.71
N LYS A 71 8.55 -13.38 -15.69
CA LYS A 71 8.82 -11.95 -15.83
C LYS A 71 7.60 -11.07 -16.20
N SER A 72 6.40 -11.61 -16.35
CA SER A 72 5.19 -10.85 -16.65
C SER A 72 4.22 -10.85 -15.46
N LEU A 73 3.76 -9.68 -15.06
CA LEU A 73 3.04 -9.47 -13.80
C LEU A 73 1.67 -8.87 -14.06
N ILE A 74 0.66 -9.44 -13.43
CA ILE A 74 -0.69 -8.88 -13.31
C ILE A 74 -0.82 -8.32 -11.91
N THR A 75 -1.16 -7.04 -11.79
CA THR A 75 -1.37 -6.37 -10.51
C THR A 75 -2.80 -5.90 -10.43
N PHE A 76 -3.54 -6.45 -9.48
CA PHE A 76 -4.84 -5.97 -9.07
C PHE A 76 -4.70 -5.12 -7.81
N SER A 77 -5.35 -3.97 -7.75
CA SER A 77 -5.38 -3.12 -6.57
C SER A 77 -6.81 -2.69 -6.24
N ALA A 78 -7.08 -2.53 -4.96
CA ALA A 78 -8.35 -2.04 -4.45
C ALA A 78 -8.07 -1.03 -3.33
N GLU A 79 -8.81 0.07 -3.29
CA GLU A 79 -8.79 1.06 -2.21
C GLU A 79 -10.22 1.34 -1.78
N TYR A 80 -10.46 1.17 -0.48
CA TYR A 80 -11.70 1.48 0.19
C TYR A 80 -11.52 2.72 1.06
N ASP A 81 -12.37 3.72 0.83
CA ASP A 81 -12.39 4.97 1.59
C ASP A 81 -13.74 5.09 2.32
N PRO A 82 -13.80 4.80 3.63
CA PRO A 82 -15.06 4.82 4.38
C PRO A 82 -15.63 6.23 4.56
N LYS A 83 -14.84 7.27 4.31
CA LYS A 83 -15.29 8.67 4.37
C LYS A 83 -15.82 9.18 3.04
N ALA A 84 -15.64 8.41 1.96
CA ALA A 84 -16.28 8.72 0.71
C ALA A 84 -17.78 8.45 0.89
N THR A 85 -18.60 9.49 0.68
CA THR A 85 -20.07 9.51 0.84
C THR A 85 -20.74 8.20 0.45
N HIS A 86 -21.88 7.85 1.09
CA HIS A 86 -22.69 6.62 0.94
C HIS A 86 -22.93 6.05 -0.48
N ALA A 87 -22.55 6.75 -1.56
CA ALA A 87 -22.59 6.32 -2.96
C ALA A 87 -21.21 6.09 -3.61
N ALA A 88 -20.11 6.23 -2.88
CA ALA A 88 -18.76 6.09 -3.41
C ALA A 88 -18.34 4.62 -3.43
N ALA A 89 -18.26 4.04 -4.63
CA ALA A 89 -17.77 2.69 -4.83
C ALA A 89 -16.28 2.58 -4.44
N PRO A 90 -15.83 1.41 -3.94
CA PRO A 90 -14.41 1.12 -3.79
C PRO A 90 -13.68 1.34 -5.12
N LYS A 91 -12.49 1.93 -5.04
CA LYS A 91 -11.64 2.12 -6.22
C LYS A 91 -10.96 0.80 -6.53
N PHE A 92 -10.95 0.42 -7.81
CA PHE A 92 -10.21 -0.73 -8.29
C PHE A 92 -9.22 -0.31 -9.37
N GLY A 93 -8.09 -1.01 -9.42
CA GLY A 93 -7.05 -0.83 -10.42
C GLY A 93 -6.60 -2.19 -10.94
N LEU A 94 -6.28 -2.23 -12.23
CA LEU A 94 -5.67 -3.39 -12.87
C LEU A 94 -4.50 -2.89 -13.71
N ALA A 95 -3.34 -3.52 -13.55
CA ALA A 95 -2.15 -3.24 -14.32
C ALA A 95 -1.55 -4.56 -14.84
N LEU A 96 -1.04 -4.51 -16.06
CA LEU A 96 -0.33 -5.61 -16.70
C LEU A 96 1.06 -5.12 -17.10
N ALA A 97 2.09 -5.77 -16.57
CA ALA A 97 3.47 -5.55 -16.96
C ALA A 97 3.95 -6.75 -17.75
N LEU A 98 4.28 -6.55 -19.02
CA LEU A 98 4.81 -7.58 -19.91
C LEU A 98 6.32 -7.40 -20.02
N LYS A 99 7.06 -8.49 -19.90
CA LYS A 99 8.46 -8.54 -20.33
C LYS A 99 8.55 -9.39 -21.60
N PRO A 100 9.32 -8.94 -22.61
CA PRO A 100 9.52 -9.67 -23.85
C PRO A 100 10.23 -11.00 -23.64
#